data_AF-A0A949LW40-F1
#
_entry.id   AF-A0A949LW40-F1
#
_cell.length_a   1.000
_cell.length_b   1.000
_cell.length_c   1.000
_cell.angle_alpha   90.00
_cell.angle_beta   90.00
_cell.angle_gamma   90.00
#
_symmetry.space_group_name_H-M   'P 1'
#
loop_
_entity.id
_entity.type
_entity.pdbx_description
1 polymer ?
#
loop_
_entity_poly.entity_id
_entity_poly.type
_entity_poly.pdbx_seq_one_letter_code
_entity_poly.pdbx_strand_id
1 'polypeptide(L)'
;MIEGPIRTMRASPAFLAAALSVLALSPAPLLAQEASTWSSSMRWADGSRLEWSAAEAPGCFGSGVQLRFFNGSASSGLSQLRKPTFTCRSGGEFVSPDRNFGVVTAGGTASAAPLSCVCAEKGGVLDLKDYELQFTREGPGEEINANGCVYRGSFSAGRRNGKGVYSCPTGQKLEGVFRNGSLQGRGTETLPSGQTYTGDFEAGVRHGQGRLVYVDRSVYEGDFRQGLREGTGSLRYPDGAEYVGEWKADRRVGRGTYVAGDRSWTYDGEWAADLRSGLGKLKYADGSYSYEGPFRNDLRDGEGEAEFSDGRSFKGRYAAGEQIGSGVMTFPDGRTVTGEFRNHQPEGRAVDRGATATFDGVWKNGVLNGPATVTSSDGRRYEGTFVGGLREGAGVEWFPDGSRLECRYVADRAQKPCNKVLPNGRRIEYRGR
;
A
#
# COMPACT_ATOMS: atom_id res chain seq x y z
N MET A 1 -91.11 -36.09 -59.90
CA MET A 1 -91.80 -36.30 -58.61
C MET A 1 -90.99 -35.58 -57.55
N ILE A 2 -91.48 -34.72 -56.67
CA ILE A 2 -92.78 -34.15 -56.32
C ILE A 2 -92.34 -32.92 -55.49
N GLU A 3 -92.62 -31.71 -55.98
CA GLU A 3 -93.49 -30.69 -55.34
C GLU A 3 -92.79 -29.80 -54.30
N GLY A 4 -93.13 -28.50 -54.34
CA GLY A 4 -92.73 -27.46 -53.39
C GLY A 4 -93.42 -27.62 -52.01
N PRO A 5 -93.77 -26.56 -51.26
CA PRO A 5 -94.09 -25.19 -51.67
C PRO A 5 -93.43 -24.06 -50.79
N ILE A 6 -93.30 -22.81 -51.26
CA ILE A 6 -94.16 -21.62 -51.00
C ILE A 6 -94.24 -21.29 -49.47
N ARG A 7 -93.93 -20.10 -48.92
CA ARG A 7 -94.53 -18.76 -49.18
C ARG A 7 -93.85 -17.70 -48.27
N THR A 8 -93.50 -16.52 -48.84
CA THR A 8 -93.88 -15.14 -48.40
C THR A 8 -93.43 -14.60 -47.02
N MET A 9 -93.17 -13.30 -46.79
CA MET A 9 -93.47 -12.05 -47.52
C MET A 9 -92.76 -10.87 -46.83
N ARG A 10 -92.66 -9.75 -47.58
CA ARG A 10 -92.68 -8.32 -47.16
C ARG A 10 -91.47 -7.76 -46.40
N ALA A 11 -91.00 -6.53 -46.64
CA ALA A 11 -91.42 -5.47 -47.56
C ALA A 11 -90.25 -4.49 -47.82
N SER A 12 -90.20 -3.96 -49.06
CA SER A 12 -89.60 -2.66 -49.45
C SER A 12 -90.51 -1.50 -48.91
N PRO A 13 -90.20 -0.18 -49.04
CA PRO A 13 -89.29 0.42 -50.02
C PRO A 13 -88.54 1.74 -49.66
N ALA A 14 -87.66 2.12 -50.60
CA ALA A 14 -87.39 3.45 -51.14
C ALA A 14 -86.81 4.56 -50.23
N PHE A 15 -85.72 5.19 -50.67
CA PHE A 15 -85.69 6.50 -51.38
C PHE A 15 -84.23 6.72 -51.86
N LEU A 16 -83.92 6.75 -53.18
CA LEU A 16 -84.00 7.84 -54.18
C LEU A 16 -82.98 8.97 -54.00
N ALA A 17 -81.94 8.97 -54.85
CA ALA A 17 -81.32 10.10 -55.58
C ALA A 17 -79.92 9.63 -56.06
N ALA A 18 -79.68 9.35 -57.35
CA ALA A 18 -79.42 10.31 -58.44
C ALA A 18 -78.21 11.21 -58.10
N ALA A 19 -77.14 11.33 -58.88
CA ALA A 19 -77.03 11.32 -60.33
C ALA A 19 -75.56 11.35 -60.80
N LEU A 20 -75.32 10.76 -61.98
CA LEU A 20 -74.39 11.12 -63.09
C LEU A 20 -72.90 11.42 -62.81
N SER A 21 -71.93 11.16 -63.67
CA SER A 21 -71.73 10.40 -64.92
C SER A 21 -70.27 10.69 -65.33
N VAL A 22 -69.56 9.73 -65.92
CA VAL A 22 -68.81 9.85 -67.19
C VAL A 22 -67.87 8.65 -67.33
N LEU A 23 -68.04 7.93 -68.43
CA LEU A 23 -67.21 6.84 -68.92
C LEU A 23 -65.85 7.35 -69.43
N ALA A 24 -64.77 6.70 -69.00
CA ALA A 24 -63.53 6.60 -69.75
C ALA A 24 -63.02 5.15 -69.64
N LEU A 25 -62.95 4.46 -70.78
CA LEU A 25 -62.39 3.11 -70.92
C LEU A 25 -60.86 3.17 -70.86
N SER A 26 -60.27 2.53 -69.85
CA SER A 26 -58.83 2.25 -69.68
C SER A 26 -58.65 1.06 -68.72
N PRO A 27 -57.51 0.34 -68.76
CA PRO A 27 -57.45 -1.12 -68.59
C PRO A 27 -57.66 -1.57 -67.14
N ALA A 28 -58.12 -2.82 -66.99
CA ALA A 28 -58.26 -3.49 -65.70
C ALA A 28 -56.98 -3.32 -64.86
N PRO A 29 -57.06 -2.80 -63.63
CA PRO A 29 -55.96 -2.94 -62.70
C PRO A 29 -55.91 -4.41 -62.30
N LEU A 30 -54.81 -5.08 -62.65
CA LEU A 30 -54.31 -6.21 -61.88
C LEU A 30 -54.40 -5.80 -60.41
N LEU A 31 -55.23 -6.52 -59.64
CA LEU A 31 -55.12 -6.51 -58.20
C LEU A 31 -53.69 -6.92 -57.86
N ALA A 32 -52.84 -5.93 -57.56
CA ALA A 32 -51.61 -6.13 -56.84
C ALA A 32 -52.03 -6.72 -55.50
N GLN A 33 -51.90 -8.04 -55.39
CA GLN A 33 -52.10 -8.76 -54.15
C GLN A 33 -51.06 -8.19 -53.19
N GLU A 34 -51.49 -7.39 -52.21
CA GLU A 34 -50.59 -6.87 -51.18
C GLU A 34 -49.84 -8.05 -50.58
N ALA A 35 -48.51 -8.06 -50.74
CA ALA A 35 -47.66 -9.05 -50.11
C ALA A 35 -47.84 -8.87 -48.60
N SER A 36 -48.65 -9.74 -47.98
CA SER A 36 -48.91 -9.72 -46.56
C SER A 36 -47.57 -9.90 -45.84
N THR A 37 -47.09 -8.85 -45.19
CA THR A 37 -45.88 -8.94 -44.36
C THR A 37 -46.24 -9.61 -43.03
N TRP A 38 -45.54 -10.69 -42.72
CA TRP A 38 -45.74 -11.42 -41.47
C TRP A 38 -44.74 -10.91 -40.45
N SER A 39 -45.17 -10.62 -39.22
CA SER A 39 -44.24 -10.26 -38.14
C SER A 39 -44.57 -11.01 -36.85
N SER A 40 -43.53 -11.32 -36.08
CA SER A 40 -43.66 -11.86 -34.74
C SER A 40 -42.45 -11.43 -33.90
N SER A 41 -42.51 -11.65 -32.59
CA SER A 41 -41.46 -11.23 -31.69
C SER A 41 -41.35 -12.11 -30.46
N MET A 42 -40.14 -12.17 -29.93
CA MET A 42 -39.79 -12.88 -28.72
C MET A 42 -39.13 -11.91 -27.74
N ARG A 43 -39.46 -12.06 -26.45
CA ARG A 43 -38.92 -11.24 -25.37
C ARG A 43 -38.25 -12.12 -24.33
N TRP A 44 -37.15 -11.63 -23.79
CA TRP A 44 -36.39 -12.28 -22.74
C TRP A 44 -36.56 -11.63 -21.37
N ALA A 45 -36.19 -12.35 -20.33
CA ALA A 45 -36.22 -11.88 -18.95
C ALA A 45 -35.29 -10.67 -18.71
N ASP A 46 -34.22 -10.53 -19.48
CA ASP A 46 -33.29 -9.39 -19.43
C ASP A 46 -33.80 -8.13 -20.15
N GLY A 47 -35.03 -8.18 -20.70
CA GLY A 47 -35.67 -7.08 -21.41
C GLY A 47 -35.27 -6.97 -22.89
N SER A 48 -34.36 -7.81 -23.39
CA SER A 48 -34.07 -7.87 -24.82
C SER A 48 -35.26 -8.39 -25.62
N ARG A 49 -35.34 -8.00 -26.90
CA ARG A 49 -36.40 -8.44 -27.81
C ARG A 49 -35.84 -8.72 -29.20
N LEU A 50 -36.26 -9.83 -29.80
CA LEU A 50 -35.98 -10.16 -31.19
C LEU A 50 -37.29 -10.13 -31.91
N GLU A 51 -37.38 -9.28 -32.92
CA GLU A 51 -38.50 -9.25 -33.84
C GLU A 51 -38.04 -9.84 -35.15
N TRP A 52 -38.98 -10.47 -35.86
CA TRP A 52 -38.74 -10.89 -37.22
C TRP A 52 -39.92 -10.54 -38.08
N SER A 53 -39.62 -10.26 -39.34
CA SER A 53 -40.63 -10.08 -40.37
C SER A 53 -40.27 -10.80 -41.65
N ALA A 54 -41.26 -11.32 -42.35
CA ALA A 54 -41.12 -11.95 -43.65
C ALA A 54 -41.96 -11.20 -44.68
N ALA A 55 -41.40 -11.00 -45.88
CA ALA A 55 -42.05 -10.27 -46.96
C ALA A 55 -43.21 -11.04 -47.62
N GLU A 56 -43.26 -12.37 -47.47
CA GLU A 56 -44.26 -13.25 -48.09
C GLU A 56 -44.76 -14.32 -47.12
N ALA A 57 -45.96 -14.86 -47.35
CA ALA A 57 -46.54 -15.92 -46.51
C ALA A 57 -45.63 -17.15 -46.46
N PRO A 58 -45.33 -17.69 -45.26
CA PRO A 58 -44.30 -18.72 -45.09
C PRO A 58 -44.69 -20.04 -45.77
N GLY A 59 -44.21 -20.25 -46.99
CA GLY A 59 -44.30 -21.50 -47.77
C GLY A 59 -43.05 -21.80 -48.61
N CYS A 60 -41.91 -21.24 -48.18
CA CYS A 60 -40.52 -21.33 -48.64
C CYS A 60 -40.21 -21.88 -50.05
N PHE A 61 -40.16 -20.97 -51.01
CA PHE A 61 -38.97 -20.70 -51.84
C PHE A 61 -38.90 -19.18 -52.04
N GLY A 62 -37.94 -18.49 -51.40
CA GLY A 62 -37.70 -17.05 -51.58
C GLY A 62 -38.18 -16.10 -50.48
N SER A 63 -38.92 -16.57 -49.46
CA SER A 63 -39.38 -15.72 -48.35
C SER A 63 -38.20 -15.28 -47.46
N GLY A 64 -37.69 -14.06 -47.69
CA GLY A 64 -36.62 -13.48 -46.89
C GLY A 64 -37.10 -13.10 -45.49
N VAL A 65 -36.56 -13.76 -44.46
CA VAL A 65 -36.84 -13.40 -43.06
C VAL A 65 -35.83 -12.36 -42.60
N GLN A 66 -36.28 -11.14 -42.31
CA GLN A 66 -35.44 -10.13 -41.67
C GLN A 66 -35.51 -10.30 -40.16
N LEU A 67 -34.35 -10.46 -39.52
CA LEU A 67 -34.23 -10.45 -38.06
C LEU A 67 -33.82 -9.07 -37.58
N ARG A 68 -34.55 -8.52 -36.62
CA ARG A 68 -34.25 -7.26 -35.94
C ARG A 68 -34.09 -7.52 -34.45
N PHE A 69 -32.90 -7.23 -33.96
CA PHE A 69 -32.58 -7.31 -32.56
C PHE A 69 -32.73 -5.94 -31.90
N PHE A 70 -33.48 -5.89 -30.81
CA PHE A 70 -33.70 -4.72 -29.98
C PHE A 70 -33.08 -4.95 -28.61
N ASN A 71 -32.14 -4.09 -28.26
CA ASN A 71 -31.50 -4.12 -26.96
C ASN A 71 -32.26 -3.24 -25.97
N GLY A 72 -33.25 -3.82 -25.28
CA GLY A 72 -33.99 -3.14 -24.21
C GLY A 72 -33.22 -3.02 -22.88
N SER A 73 -31.99 -3.53 -22.82
CA SER A 73 -31.18 -3.51 -21.61
C SER A 73 -30.37 -2.20 -21.47
N ALA A 74 -29.83 -1.96 -20.27
CA ALA A 74 -28.91 -0.85 -20.01
C ALA A 74 -27.48 -1.09 -20.53
N SER A 75 -27.19 -2.27 -21.10
CA SER A 75 -25.84 -2.66 -21.53
C SER A 75 -25.73 -2.73 -23.05
N SER A 76 -24.70 -2.11 -23.64
CA SER A 76 -24.30 -2.37 -25.01
C SER A 76 -23.50 -3.66 -25.14
N GLY A 77 -23.51 -4.31 -26.31
CA GLY A 77 -22.70 -5.50 -26.53
C GLY A 77 -22.74 -5.99 -27.97
N LEU A 78 -21.76 -6.83 -28.34
CA LEU A 78 -21.84 -7.65 -29.54
C LEU A 78 -22.98 -8.64 -29.34
N SER A 79 -23.92 -8.65 -30.29
CA SER A 79 -25.05 -9.58 -30.26
C SER A 79 -24.90 -10.62 -31.37
N GLN A 80 -24.87 -11.90 -30.99
CA GLN A 80 -24.84 -13.02 -31.93
C GLN A 80 -25.94 -14.03 -31.58
N LEU A 81 -26.73 -14.43 -32.57
CA LEU A 81 -27.60 -15.62 -32.48
C LEU A 81 -26.81 -16.83 -32.98
N ARG A 82 -26.58 -17.82 -32.10
CA ARG A 82 -25.90 -19.07 -32.49
C ARG A 82 -26.94 -20.15 -32.79
N LYS A 83 -26.78 -20.80 -33.94
CA LYS A 83 -27.60 -21.93 -34.40
C LYS A 83 -29.12 -21.78 -34.14
N PRO A 84 -29.77 -20.68 -34.58
CA PRO A 84 -31.21 -20.54 -34.38
C PRO A 84 -31.93 -21.69 -35.10
N THR A 85 -32.70 -22.45 -34.34
CA THR A 85 -33.48 -23.59 -34.84
C THR A 85 -34.92 -23.17 -34.98
N PHE A 86 -35.50 -23.47 -36.14
CA PHE A 86 -36.84 -23.09 -36.52
C PHE A 86 -37.67 -24.35 -36.74
N THR A 87 -38.78 -24.49 -36.03
CA THR A 87 -39.68 -25.64 -36.20
C THR A 87 -40.72 -25.32 -37.28
N CYS A 88 -40.91 -26.21 -38.26
CA CYS A 88 -41.98 -26.12 -39.25
C CYS A 88 -43.23 -26.89 -38.74
N ARG A 89 -44.43 -26.43 -39.11
CA ARG A 89 -45.73 -26.91 -38.61
C ARG A 89 -45.99 -28.42 -38.74
N SER A 90 -45.41 -29.09 -39.74
CA SER A 90 -45.58 -30.52 -40.02
C SER A 90 -44.56 -31.42 -39.34
N GLY A 91 -43.67 -30.88 -38.48
CA GLY A 91 -42.72 -31.67 -37.69
C GLY A 91 -41.29 -31.74 -38.25
N GLY A 92 -40.82 -30.70 -38.95
CA GLY A 92 -39.41 -30.56 -39.39
C GLY A 92 -38.68 -29.42 -38.68
N GLU A 93 -37.34 -29.47 -38.62
CA GLU A 93 -36.49 -28.42 -38.02
C GLU A 93 -35.47 -27.87 -39.03
N PHE A 94 -35.33 -26.55 -39.08
CA PHE A 94 -34.29 -25.86 -39.85
C PHE A 94 -33.33 -25.15 -38.89
N VAL A 95 -32.04 -25.49 -38.94
CA VAL A 95 -30.99 -24.81 -38.16
C VAL A 95 -30.28 -23.82 -39.09
N SER A 96 -30.41 -22.52 -38.83
CA SER A 96 -29.70 -21.52 -39.63
C SER A 96 -28.25 -21.33 -39.17
N PRO A 97 -27.35 -20.82 -40.04
CA PRO A 97 -26.02 -20.38 -39.63
C PRO A 97 -26.09 -19.32 -38.51
N ASP A 98 -24.99 -19.18 -37.79
CA ASP A 98 -24.85 -18.12 -36.79
C ASP A 98 -25.08 -16.73 -37.41
N ARG A 99 -25.79 -15.85 -36.69
CA ARG A 99 -26.08 -14.48 -37.14
C ARG A 99 -25.43 -13.47 -36.21
N ASN A 100 -24.57 -12.63 -36.76
CA ASN A 100 -23.95 -11.53 -36.05
C ASN A 100 -24.71 -10.23 -36.34
N PHE A 101 -25.21 -9.56 -35.30
CA PHE A 101 -25.90 -8.28 -35.38
C PHE A 101 -24.95 -7.09 -35.20
N GLY A 102 -23.67 -7.33 -34.95
CA GLY A 102 -22.69 -6.30 -34.61
C GLY A 102 -22.85 -5.79 -33.17
N VAL A 103 -22.21 -4.66 -32.88
CA VAL A 103 -22.33 -4.00 -31.57
C VAL A 103 -23.66 -3.27 -31.50
N VAL A 104 -24.53 -3.68 -30.59
CA VAL A 104 -25.83 -3.06 -30.35
C VAL A 104 -25.74 -2.21 -29.09
N THR A 105 -25.94 -0.89 -29.23
CA THR A 105 -25.95 0.03 -28.09
C THR A 105 -27.15 -0.22 -27.17
N ALA A 106 -27.08 0.25 -25.92
CA ALA A 106 -28.24 0.24 -25.02
C ALA A 106 -29.40 1.05 -25.65
N GLY A 107 -30.60 0.48 -25.69
CA GLY A 107 -31.75 1.05 -26.40
C GLY A 107 -31.63 1.01 -27.94
N GLY A 108 -30.57 0.44 -28.49
CA GLY A 108 -30.29 0.37 -29.92
C GLY A 108 -31.04 -0.75 -30.64
N THR A 109 -31.12 -0.63 -31.96
CA THR A 109 -31.66 -1.66 -32.87
C THR A 109 -30.59 -2.06 -33.87
N ALA A 110 -30.46 -3.35 -34.13
CA ALA A 110 -29.61 -3.88 -35.18
C ALA A 110 -30.37 -4.92 -36.02
N SER A 111 -29.98 -5.10 -37.28
CA SER A 111 -30.60 -6.08 -38.16
C SER A 111 -29.56 -6.93 -38.85
N ALA A 112 -29.85 -8.22 -39.00
CA ALA A 112 -29.03 -9.14 -39.77
C ALA A 112 -29.59 -9.28 -41.19
N ALA A 113 -28.73 -9.68 -42.14
CA ALA A 113 -29.14 -9.96 -43.51
C ALA A 113 -30.29 -11.00 -43.54
N PRO A 114 -31.23 -10.89 -44.51
CA PRO A 114 -32.34 -11.82 -44.61
C PRO A 114 -31.88 -13.28 -44.68
N LEU A 115 -32.58 -14.17 -43.99
CA LEU A 115 -32.40 -15.62 -44.12
C LEU A 115 -33.34 -16.13 -45.22
N SER A 116 -32.83 -16.96 -46.12
CA SER A 116 -33.65 -17.82 -46.98
C SER A 116 -33.87 -19.14 -46.25
N CYS A 117 -35.10 -19.38 -45.79
CA CYS A 117 -35.48 -20.64 -45.16
C CYS A 117 -35.98 -21.63 -46.21
N VAL A 118 -35.80 -22.94 -45.95
CA VAL A 118 -36.38 -24.03 -46.73
C VAL A 118 -37.27 -24.86 -45.79
N CYS A 119 -38.49 -24.37 -45.51
CA CYS A 119 -39.55 -25.24 -44.97
C CYS A 119 -40.32 -25.81 -46.17
N ALA A 120 -40.20 -27.12 -46.40
CA ALA A 120 -41.08 -27.78 -47.36
C ALA A 120 -42.52 -27.68 -46.82
N GLU A 121 -43.35 -26.94 -47.56
CA GLU A 121 -44.82 -26.84 -47.47
C GLU A 121 -45.43 -25.64 -46.71
N LYS A 122 -46.48 -25.12 -47.36
CA LYS A 122 -47.15 -23.83 -47.14
C LYS A 122 -47.80 -23.74 -45.77
N GLY A 123 -47.41 -22.72 -44.99
CA GLY A 123 -48.13 -22.23 -43.81
C GLY A 123 -47.42 -22.40 -42.47
N GLY A 124 -46.08 -22.31 -42.43
CA GLY A 124 -45.28 -22.52 -41.23
C GLY A 124 -45.21 -21.32 -40.29
N VAL A 125 -45.69 -21.48 -39.05
CA VAL A 125 -45.24 -20.65 -37.93
C VAL A 125 -43.82 -21.10 -37.61
N LEU A 126 -42.84 -20.19 -37.70
CA LEU A 126 -41.47 -20.45 -37.25
C LEU A 126 -41.42 -20.20 -35.74
N ASP A 127 -41.48 -21.27 -34.96
CA ASP A 127 -41.14 -21.20 -33.53
C ASP A 127 -39.62 -21.38 -33.38
N LEU A 128 -38.96 -20.34 -32.87
CA LEU A 128 -37.55 -20.38 -32.46
C LEU A 128 -37.44 -21.27 -31.22
N LYS A 129 -36.81 -22.43 -31.35
CA LYS A 129 -36.45 -23.27 -30.20
C LYS A 129 -35.02 -22.97 -29.77
N ASP A 130 -34.83 -22.95 -28.45
CA ASP A 130 -33.55 -22.95 -27.72
C ASP A 130 -32.40 -22.20 -28.41
N TYR A 131 -32.30 -20.90 -28.14
CA TYR A 131 -31.16 -20.08 -28.55
C TYR A 131 -30.48 -19.49 -27.30
N GLU A 132 -29.18 -19.28 -27.42
CA GLU A 132 -28.38 -18.58 -26.43
C GLU A 132 -27.91 -17.27 -27.08
N LEU A 133 -28.42 -16.14 -26.61
CA LEU A 133 -27.91 -14.82 -26.97
C LEU A 133 -26.73 -14.51 -26.06
N GLN A 134 -25.54 -14.42 -26.64
CA GLN A 134 -24.35 -13.97 -25.91
C GLN A 134 -24.18 -12.47 -26.12
N PHE A 135 -24.35 -11.71 -25.04
CA PHE A 135 -24.03 -10.28 -24.99
C PHE A 135 -22.62 -10.13 -24.44
N THR A 136 -21.68 -9.84 -25.33
CA THR A 136 -20.30 -9.56 -24.92
C THR A 136 -20.04 -8.07 -25.02
N ARG A 137 -19.83 -7.40 -23.89
CA ARG A 137 -19.43 -5.98 -23.89
C ARG A 137 -18.10 -5.80 -24.62
N GLU A 138 -18.07 -4.87 -25.57
CA GLU A 138 -16.91 -4.52 -26.39
C GLU A 138 -16.77 -3.00 -26.48
N GLY A 139 -15.54 -2.49 -26.49
CA GLY A 139 -15.28 -1.05 -26.60
C GLY A 139 -15.70 -0.25 -25.37
N PRO A 140 -15.83 1.08 -25.47
CA PRO A 140 -16.23 1.93 -24.36
C PRO A 140 -17.65 1.62 -23.86
N GLY A 141 -17.83 1.58 -22.54
CA GLY A 141 -19.13 1.35 -21.93
C GLY A 141 -19.15 1.64 -20.43
N GLU A 142 -20.27 1.29 -19.82
CA GLU A 142 -20.52 1.47 -18.39
C GLU A 142 -21.09 0.19 -17.77
N GLU A 143 -20.64 -0.11 -16.55
CA GLU A 143 -21.13 -1.19 -15.71
C GLU A 143 -21.52 -0.63 -14.35
N ILE A 144 -22.76 -0.83 -13.94
CA ILE A 144 -23.26 -0.47 -12.61
C ILE A 144 -23.47 -1.77 -11.83
N ASN A 145 -22.69 -1.95 -10.77
CA ASN A 145 -22.79 -3.09 -9.86
C ASN A 145 -23.96 -2.90 -8.89
N ALA A 146 -24.49 -4.00 -8.34
CA ALA A 146 -25.61 -3.96 -7.40
C ALA A 146 -25.33 -3.13 -6.12
N ASN A 147 -24.07 -2.98 -5.75
CA ASN A 147 -23.63 -2.13 -4.63
C ASN A 147 -23.49 -0.64 -5.01
N GLY A 148 -23.95 -0.24 -6.20
CA GLY A 148 -23.87 1.13 -6.71
C GLY A 148 -22.51 1.53 -7.26
N CYS A 149 -21.50 0.65 -7.24
CA CYS A 149 -20.21 0.94 -7.86
C CYS A 149 -20.34 0.96 -9.38
N VAL A 150 -19.67 1.92 -10.02
CA VAL A 150 -19.74 2.15 -11.46
C VAL A 150 -18.35 1.99 -12.06
N TYR A 151 -18.20 1.15 -13.08
CA TYR A 151 -17.06 1.17 -13.98
C TYR A 151 -17.42 1.90 -15.28
N ARG A 152 -16.57 2.83 -15.71
CA ARG A 152 -16.65 3.51 -17.01
C ARG A 152 -15.33 3.31 -17.73
N GLY A 153 -15.35 2.64 -18.87
CA GLY A 153 -14.12 2.35 -19.59
C GLY A 153 -14.31 1.34 -20.72
N SER A 154 -13.19 0.85 -21.23
CA SER A 154 -13.19 -0.13 -22.32
C SER A 154 -13.47 -1.55 -21.82
N PHE A 155 -14.15 -2.33 -22.66
CA PHE A 155 -14.43 -3.75 -22.50
C PHE A 155 -13.89 -4.54 -23.69
N SER A 156 -13.52 -5.79 -23.44
CA SER A 156 -13.23 -6.79 -24.46
C SER A 156 -13.58 -8.16 -23.95
N ALA A 157 -14.28 -8.95 -24.77
CA ALA A 157 -14.89 -10.22 -24.42
C ALA A 157 -15.70 -10.14 -23.11
N GLY A 158 -16.42 -9.03 -22.91
CA GLY A 158 -17.28 -8.84 -21.73
C GLY A 158 -16.54 -8.44 -20.45
N ARG A 159 -15.20 -8.44 -20.46
CA ARG A 159 -14.38 -8.08 -19.31
C ARG A 159 -13.83 -6.66 -19.46
N ARG A 160 -13.60 -5.99 -18.33
CA ARG A 160 -12.92 -4.69 -18.29
C ARG A 160 -11.52 -4.83 -18.88
N ASN A 161 -11.27 -4.15 -19.99
CA ASN A 161 -10.04 -4.26 -20.79
C ASN A 161 -9.74 -2.93 -21.46
N GLY A 162 -8.58 -2.34 -21.18
CA GLY A 162 -8.21 -0.99 -21.63
C GLY A 162 -8.36 0.06 -20.54
N LYS A 163 -8.35 1.34 -20.90
CA LYS A 163 -8.46 2.44 -19.93
C LYS A 163 -9.85 2.46 -19.30
N GLY A 164 -9.92 2.71 -18.00
CA GLY A 164 -11.18 2.85 -17.29
C GLY A 164 -11.06 3.45 -15.90
N VAL A 165 -12.22 3.76 -15.33
CA VAL A 165 -12.40 4.27 -13.97
C VAL A 165 -13.47 3.43 -13.28
N TYR A 166 -13.15 2.86 -12.13
CA TYR A 166 -14.09 2.21 -11.22
C TYR A 166 -14.31 3.11 -10.01
N SER A 167 -15.54 3.46 -9.68
CA SER A 167 -15.89 4.36 -8.58
C SER A 167 -17.07 3.84 -7.78
N CYS A 168 -17.00 3.88 -6.46
CA CYS A 168 -18.06 3.44 -5.55
C CYS A 168 -18.64 4.61 -4.75
N PRO A 169 -19.93 4.54 -4.34
CA PRO A 169 -20.53 5.51 -3.42
C PRO A 169 -19.80 5.65 -2.08
N THR A 170 -19.04 4.63 -1.68
CA THR A 170 -18.18 4.63 -0.48
C THR A 170 -16.97 5.57 -0.60
N GLY A 171 -16.70 6.14 -1.78
CA GLY A 171 -15.53 6.98 -2.06
C GLY A 171 -14.34 6.21 -2.63
N GLN A 172 -14.40 4.87 -2.73
CA GLN A 172 -13.36 4.10 -3.41
C GLN A 172 -13.32 4.47 -4.90
N LYS A 173 -12.13 4.75 -5.44
CA LYS A 173 -11.90 5.00 -6.86
C LYS A 173 -10.65 4.29 -7.35
N LEU A 174 -10.71 3.63 -8.50
CA LEU A 174 -9.57 3.06 -9.22
C LEU A 174 -9.54 3.61 -10.64
N GLU A 175 -8.39 4.03 -11.13
CA GLU A 175 -8.22 4.61 -12.46
C GLU A 175 -6.93 4.10 -13.10
N GLY A 176 -7.02 3.61 -14.35
CA GLY A 176 -5.85 3.15 -15.11
C GLY A 176 -6.22 2.13 -16.18
N VAL A 177 -5.28 1.24 -16.52
CA VAL A 177 -5.47 0.22 -17.56
C VAL A 177 -5.91 -1.09 -16.92
N PHE A 178 -7.07 -1.59 -17.34
CA PHE A 178 -7.59 -2.89 -16.93
C PHE A 178 -7.18 -3.96 -17.95
N ARG A 179 -6.85 -5.16 -17.48
CA ARG A 179 -6.77 -6.38 -18.29
C ARG A 179 -7.52 -7.50 -17.60
N ASN A 180 -8.46 -8.10 -18.32
CA ASN A 180 -9.31 -9.19 -17.84
C ASN A 180 -10.03 -8.90 -16.51
N GLY A 181 -10.44 -7.65 -16.28
CA GLY A 181 -11.15 -7.25 -15.05
C GLY A 181 -10.27 -6.56 -14.00
N SER A 182 -8.96 -6.76 -14.02
CA SER A 182 -8.05 -6.25 -12.99
C SER A 182 -7.20 -5.09 -13.49
N LEU A 183 -6.89 -4.14 -12.61
CA LEU A 183 -5.97 -3.04 -12.89
C LEU A 183 -4.54 -3.57 -13.11
N GLN A 184 -3.83 -3.02 -14.09
CA GLN A 184 -2.49 -3.46 -14.48
C GLN A 184 -1.61 -2.25 -14.84
N GLY A 185 -0.32 -2.34 -14.53
CA GLY A 185 0.64 -1.27 -14.76
C GLY A 185 0.28 -0.01 -13.97
N ARG A 186 0.63 1.16 -14.50
CA ARG A 186 0.42 2.42 -13.79
C ARG A 186 -1.07 2.75 -13.64
N GLY A 187 -1.48 3.08 -12.42
CA GLY A 187 -2.83 3.55 -12.08
C GLY A 187 -2.87 4.37 -10.81
N THR A 188 -4.08 4.77 -10.43
CA THR A 188 -4.37 5.50 -9.20
C THR A 188 -5.49 4.81 -8.44
N GLU A 189 -5.32 4.64 -7.14
CA GLU A 189 -6.33 4.17 -6.20
C GLU A 189 -6.59 5.25 -5.15
N THR A 190 -7.86 5.59 -4.93
CA THR A 190 -8.33 6.35 -3.79
C THR A 190 -9.15 5.41 -2.91
N LEU A 191 -8.75 5.28 -1.65
CA LEU A 191 -9.49 4.49 -0.65
C LEU A 191 -10.62 5.31 -0.03
N PRO A 192 -11.68 4.66 0.49
CA PRO A 192 -12.75 5.33 1.25
C PRO A 192 -12.25 6.19 2.41
N SER A 193 -11.09 5.86 2.99
CA SER A 193 -10.44 6.63 4.05
C SER A 193 -9.85 7.97 3.59
N GLY A 194 -9.74 8.21 2.28
CA GLY A 194 -9.10 9.38 1.68
C GLY A 194 -7.63 9.18 1.30
N GLN A 195 -7.03 8.03 1.63
CA GLN A 195 -5.68 7.70 1.18
C GLN A 195 -5.64 7.54 -0.34
N THR A 196 -4.55 7.98 -0.97
CA THR A 196 -4.37 7.88 -2.42
C THR A 196 -3.05 7.23 -2.76
N TYR A 197 -3.09 6.18 -3.58
CA TYR A 197 -1.93 5.52 -4.17
C TYR A 197 -1.85 5.84 -5.66
N THR A 198 -0.67 6.18 -6.16
CA THR A 198 -0.37 6.28 -7.58
C THR A 198 0.90 5.50 -7.88
N GLY A 199 0.83 4.49 -8.73
CA GLY A 199 1.96 3.60 -8.96
C GLY A 199 1.60 2.40 -9.81
N ASP A 200 2.46 1.40 -9.82
CA ASP A 200 2.25 0.19 -10.58
C ASP A 200 1.27 -0.76 -9.86
N PHE A 201 0.52 -1.52 -10.65
CA PHE A 201 -0.41 -2.56 -10.22
C PHE A 201 -0.10 -3.85 -10.98
N GLU A 202 -0.21 -4.97 -10.28
CA GLU A 202 -0.18 -6.30 -10.85
C GLU A 202 -1.42 -7.06 -10.38
N ALA A 203 -2.23 -7.51 -11.34
CA ALA A 203 -3.48 -8.24 -11.08
C ALA A 203 -4.44 -7.52 -10.09
N GLY A 204 -4.44 -6.18 -10.10
CA GLY A 204 -5.28 -5.35 -9.23
C GLY A 204 -4.68 -5.07 -7.84
N VAL A 205 -3.46 -5.51 -7.57
CA VAL A 205 -2.75 -5.29 -6.31
C VAL A 205 -1.57 -4.33 -6.53
N ARG A 206 -1.31 -3.44 -5.57
CA ARG A 206 -0.18 -2.51 -5.65
C ARG A 206 1.13 -3.31 -5.74
N HIS A 207 1.98 -2.97 -6.70
CA HIS A 207 3.23 -3.65 -6.98
C HIS A 207 4.23 -2.65 -7.56
N GLY A 208 5.52 -2.97 -7.59
CA GLY A 208 6.53 -2.15 -8.27
C GLY A 208 6.69 -0.79 -7.62
N GLN A 209 6.88 0.26 -8.41
CA GLN A 209 7.12 1.60 -7.88
C GLN A 209 5.81 2.35 -7.66
N GLY A 210 5.68 3.03 -6.53
CA GLY A 210 4.47 3.78 -6.22
C GLY A 210 4.64 4.87 -5.18
N ARG A 211 3.62 5.72 -5.12
CA ARG A 211 3.50 6.85 -4.20
C ARG A 211 2.18 6.75 -3.45
N LEU A 212 2.24 6.58 -2.14
CA LEU A 212 1.09 6.48 -1.24
C LEU A 212 1.01 7.72 -0.34
N VAL A 213 -0.08 8.47 -0.47
CA VAL A 213 -0.44 9.60 0.39
C VAL A 213 -1.44 9.14 1.43
N TYR A 214 -1.07 9.27 2.70
CA TYR A 214 -1.88 8.91 3.84
C TYR A 214 -2.81 10.06 4.27
N VAL A 215 -3.79 9.75 5.11
CA VAL A 215 -4.80 10.73 5.60
C VAL A 215 -4.16 11.84 6.43
N ASP A 216 -3.16 11.49 7.23
CA ASP A 216 -2.37 12.45 8.02
C ASP A 216 -1.49 13.37 7.15
N ARG A 217 -1.43 13.12 5.84
CA ARG A 217 -0.55 13.74 4.83
C ARG A 217 0.88 13.21 4.84
N SER A 218 1.15 12.10 5.55
CA SER A 218 2.38 11.34 5.33
C SER A 218 2.44 10.88 3.87
N VAL A 219 3.64 10.80 3.30
CA VAL A 219 3.86 10.38 1.92
C VAL A 219 4.94 9.30 1.90
N TYR A 220 4.59 8.13 1.39
CA TYR A 220 5.55 7.08 1.05
C TYR A 220 5.79 7.08 -0.46
N GLU A 221 7.06 7.00 -0.87
CA GLU A 221 7.49 6.82 -2.25
C GLU A 221 8.52 5.68 -2.30
N GLY A 222 8.24 4.61 -3.04
CA GLY A 222 9.13 3.46 -3.09
C GLY A 222 8.49 2.21 -3.66
N ASP A 223 9.15 1.09 -3.37
CA ASP A 223 8.79 -0.24 -3.85
C ASP A 223 7.60 -0.86 -3.07
N PHE A 224 6.72 -1.53 -3.81
CA PHE A 224 5.58 -2.28 -3.32
C PHE A 224 5.62 -3.72 -3.81
N ARG A 225 5.21 -4.66 -2.96
CA ARG A 225 4.98 -6.06 -3.34
C ARG A 225 3.75 -6.59 -2.63
N GLN A 226 2.81 -7.14 -3.41
CA GLN A 226 1.55 -7.71 -2.88
C GLN A 226 0.80 -6.74 -1.96
N GLY A 227 0.76 -5.45 -2.32
CA GLY A 227 0.03 -4.42 -1.57
C GLY A 227 0.80 -3.75 -0.44
N LEU A 228 1.95 -4.31 -0.04
CA LEU A 228 2.76 -3.85 1.09
C LEU A 228 4.00 -3.12 0.61
N ARG A 229 4.51 -2.17 1.40
CA ARG A 229 5.81 -1.54 1.17
C ARG A 229 6.92 -2.56 1.36
N GLU A 230 7.77 -2.71 0.36
CA GLU A 230 8.84 -3.71 0.35
C GLU A 230 9.92 -3.35 -0.66
N GLY A 231 11.20 -3.46 -0.30
CA GLY A 231 12.32 -3.02 -1.13
C GLY A 231 12.87 -1.72 -0.57
N THR A 232 13.06 -0.70 -1.40
CA THR A 232 13.57 0.61 -0.98
C THR A 232 12.49 1.67 -1.05
N GLY A 233 12.53 2.67 -0.16
CA GLY A 233 11.59 3.79 -0.22
C GLY A 233 11.84 4.87 0.83
N SER A 234 11.24 6.04 0.58
CA SER A 234 11.16 7.17 1.51
C SER A 234 9.76 7.27 2.12
N LEU A 235 9.68 7.51 3.42
CA LEU A 235 8.46 7.91 4.12
C LEU A 235 8.70 9.26 4.78
N ARG A 236 7.96 10.27 4.34
CA ARG A 236 7.96 11.61 4.92
C ARG A 236 6.69 11.85 5.71
N TYR A 237 6.84 12.35 6.93
CA TYR A 237 5.76 12.65 7.86
C TYR A 237 5.39 14.15 7.82
N PRO A 238 4.19 14.54 8.30
CA PRO A 238 3.72 15.92 8.29
C PRO A 238 4.52 16.87 9.18
N ASP A 239 5.14 16.35 10.24
CA ASP A 239 6.04 17.08 11.14
C ASP A 239 7.42 17.34 10.50
N GLY A 240 7.64 16.84 9.28
CA GLY A 240 8.89 16.96 8.54
C GLY A 240 9.83 15.77 8.73
N ALA A 241 9.51 14.82 9.62
CA ALA A 241 10.37 13.67 9.84
C ALA A 241 10.43 12.83 8.57
N GLU A 242 11.56 12.17 8.33
CA GLU A 242 11.77 11.40 7.12
C GLU A 242 12.56 10.13 7.41
N TYR A 243 12.12 9.02 6.85
CA TYR A 243 12.89 7.77 6.77
C TYR A 243 13.19 7.46 5.31
N VAL A 244 14.44 7.15 4.98
CA VAL A 244 14.87 6.63 3.68
C VAL A 244 15.64 5.35 3.91
N GLY A 245 15.19 4.22 3.38
CA GLY A 245 15.87 2.95 3.58
C GLY A 245 15.11 1.74 3.08
N GLU A 246 15.47 0.57 3.60
CA GLU A 246 14.84 -0.69 3.24
C GLU A 246 13.53 -0.93 4.02
N TRP A 247 12.62 -1.63 3.35
CA TRP A 247 11.27 -1.98 3.81
C TRP A 247 10.98 -3.45 3.56
N LYS A 248 10.24 -4.08 4.45
CA LYS A 248 9.70 -5.43 4.27
C LYS A 248 8.37 -5.56 4.98
N ALA A 249 7.33 -5.90 4.23
CA ALA A 249 5.98 -6.09 4.75
C ALA A 249 5.54 -4.91 5.64
N ASP A 250 5.63 -3.68 5.10
CA ASP A 250 5.25 -2.42 5.76
C ASP A 250 6.10 -1.99 6.97
N ARG A 251 7.21 -2.68 7.26
CA ARG A 251 8.14 -2.30 8.33
C ARG A 251 9.49 -1.89 7.80
N ARG A 252 10.15 -0.95 8.48
CA ARG A 252 11.55 -0.59 8.26
C ARG A 252 12.43 -1.76 8.67
N VAL A 253 13.35 -2.13 7.79
CA VAL A 253 14.35 -3.20 7.99
C VAL A 253 15.66 -2.78 7.35
N GLY A 254 16.72 -3.56 7.52
CA GLY A 254 17.98 -3.38 6.78
C GLY A 254 18.63 -2.02 7.08
N ARG A 255 19.29 -1.42 6.10
CA ARG A 255 19.94 -0.10 6.26
C ARG A 255 18.95 1.02 5.94
N GLY A 256 19.01 2.09 6.74
CA GLY A 256 18.19 3.27 6.51
C GLY A 256 18.56 4.46 7.38
N THR A 257 18.22 5.65 6.88
CA THR A 257 18.43 6.92 7.56
C THR A 257 17.10 7.49 8.02
N TYR A 258 17.03 7.90 9.27
CA TYR A 258 15.91 8.65 9.83
C TYR A 258 16.37 10.05 10.25
N VAL A 259 15.65 11.07 9.81
CA VAL A 259 15.84 12.47 10.19
C VAL A 259 14.61 12.92 10.98
N ALA A 260 14.83 13.50 12.17
CA ALA A 260 13.75 14.07 12.97
C ALA A 260 13.06 15.24 12.24
N GLY A 261 11.79 15.50 12.54
CA GLY A 261 11.02 16.50 11.80
C GLY A 261 11.50 17.94 11.97
N ASP A 262 11.93 18.28 13.18
CA ASP A 262 12.66 19.52 13.48
C ASP A 262 14.13 19.49 13.03
N ARG A 263 14.57 18.37 12.45
CA ARG A 263 15.95 18.07 12.03
C ARG A 263 16.96 18.16 13.19
N SER A 264 16.50 18.05 14.44
CA SER A 264 17.35 18.14 15.63
C SER A 264 18.30 16.96 15.79
N TRP A 265 17.96 15.80 15.23
CA TRP A 265 18.83 14.63 15.20
C TRP A 265 18.61 13.76 13.96
N THR A 266 19.60 12.93 13.67
CA THR A 266 19.60 11.94 12.59
C THR A 266 20.11 10.61 13.12
N TYR A 267 19.55 9.52 12.61
CA TYR A 267 20.07 8.17 12.77
C TYR A 267 20.37 7.58 11.39
N ASP A 268 21.57 7.08 11.16
CA ASP A 268 21.97 6.32 9.98
C ASP A 268 22.48 4.96 10.44
N GLY A 269 21.76 3.90 10.12
CA GLY A 269 22.13 2.58 10.62
C GLY A 269 21.18 1.46 10.20
N GLU A 270 21.30 0.35 10.90
CA GLU A 270 20.49 -0.83 10.69
C GLU A 270 19.14 -0.74 11.46
N TRP A 271 18.13 -1.41 10.91
CA TRP A 271 16.75 -1.45 11.38
C TRP A 271 16.22 -2.88 11.37
N ALA A 272 15.41 -3.22 12.36
CA ALA A 272 14.70 -4.49 12.43
C ALA A 272 13.28 -4.25 12.94
N ALA A 273 12.29 -4.49 12.08
CA ALA A 273 10.87 -4.35 12.40
C ALA A 273 10.53 -3.00 13.07
N ASP A 274 10.91 -1.91 12.39
CA ASP A 274 10.72 -0.52 12.82
C ASP A 274 11.58 -0.04 14.00
N LEU A 275 12.45 -0.87 14.56
CA LEU A 275 13.35 -0.50 15.65
C LEU A 275 14.79 -0.39 15.14
N ARG A 276 15.57 0.56 15.68
CA ARG A 276 17.02 0.60 15.47
C ARG A 276 17.63 -0.67 16.06
N SER A 277 18.48 -1.33 15.28
CA SER A 277 19.08 -2.62 15.61
C SER A 277 20.36 -2.77 14.83
N GLY A 278 21.38 -3.48 15.33
CA GLY A 278 22.66 -3.60 14.63
C GLY A 278 23.49 -2.32 14.70
N LEU A 279 24.40 -2.09 13.77
CA LEU A 279 25.29 -0.92 13.80
C LEU A 279 24.57 0.35 13.32
N GLY A 280 24.79 1.46 14.02
CA GLY A 280 24.25 2.74 13.61
C GLY A 280 24.98 3.94 14.21
N LYS A 281 24.73 5.09 13.59
CA LYS A 281 25.23 6.40 13.98
C LYS A 281 24.07 7.33 14.30
N LEU A 282 24.00 7.79 15.54
CA LEU A 282 23.05 8.80 15.98
C LEU A 282 23.79 10.13 16.18
N LYS A 283 23.24 11.22 15.65
CA LYS A 283 23.87 12.54 15.73
C LYS A 283 22.82 13.61 15.98
N TYR A 284 23.04 14.47 16.97
CA TYR A 284 22.29 15.71 17.13
C TYR A 284 22.87 16.80 16.23
N ALA A 285 22.01 17.56 15.58
CA ALA A 285 22.38 18.57 14.58
C ALA A 285 23.13 19.77 15.20
N ASP A 286 22.87 20.08 16.47
CA ASP A 286 23.56 21.12 17.24
C ASP A 286 24.98 20.70 17.68
N GLY A 287 25.39 19.46 17.42
CA GLY A 287 26.68 18.91 17.85
C GLY A 287 26.76 18.61 19.36
N SER A 288 25.63 18.67 20.09
CA SER A 288 25.57 18.35 21.52
C SER A 288 25.98 16.92 21.84
N TYR A 289 25.65 16.00 20.94
CA TYR A 289 25.85 14.58 21.14
C TYR A 289 25.96 13.83 19.81
N SER A 290 26.93 12.92 19.72
CA SER A 290 27.01 11.88 18.69
C SER A 290 27.23 10.53 19.36
N TYR A 291 26.73 9.47 18.72
CA TYR A 291 27.00 8.08 19.10
C TYR A 291 27.18 7.23 17.86
N GLU A 292 28.21 6.39 17.86
CA GLU A 292 28.45 5.39 16.84
C GLU A 292 28.67 4.03 17.52
N GLY A 293 27.83 3.06 17.18
CA GLY A 293 27.89 1.75 17.80
C GLY A 293 26.62 0.91 17.59
N PRO A 294 26.54 -0.24 18.26
CA PRO A 294 25.42 -1.16 18.13
C PRO A 294 24.17 -0.69 18.89
N PHE A 295 23.02 -1.06 18.33
CA PHE A 295 21.68 -0.88 18.87
C PHE A 295 20.96 -2.24 18.96
N ARG A 296 20.04 -2.35 19.91
CA ARG A 296 19.09 -3.47 20.04
C ARG A 296 17.77 -2.92 20.55
N ASN A 297 16.69 -3.14 19.78
CA ASN A 297 15.35 -2.68 20.12
C ASN A 297 15.31 -1.19 20.50
N ASP A 298 15.84 -0.33 19.62
CA ASP A 298 15.96 1.13 19.80
C ASP A 298 16.95 1.63 20.86
N LEU A 299 17.58 0.75 21.64
CA LEU A 299 18.50 1.11 22.70
C LEU A 299 19.95 0.83 22.30
N ARG A 300 20.89 1.68 22.72
CA ARG A 300 22.33 1.40 22.58
C ARG A 300 22.66 0.14 23.38
N ASP A 301 23.34 -0.82 22.75
CA ASP A 301 23.61 -2.11 23.36
C ASP A 301 24.85 -2.77 22.75
N GLY A 302 25.93 -2.84 23.52
CA GLY A 302 27.26 -3.27 23.08
C GLY A 302 28.32 -2.18 23.21
N GLU A 303 29.47 -2.36 22.57
CA GLU A 303 30.60 -1.42 22.59
C GLU A 303 30.36 -0.29 21.59
N GLY A 304 30.38 0.96 22.06
CA GLY A 304 30.16 2.13 21.21
C GLY A 304 30.97 3.35 21.66
N GLU A 305 31.00 4.35 20.78
CA GLU A 305 31.70 5.61 21.01
C GLU A 305 30.70 6.76 20.98
N ALA A 306 30.79 7.67 21.96
CA ALA A 306 29.98 8.88 22.03
C ALA A 306 30.85 10.12 22.14
N GLU A 307 30.44 11.19 21.48
CA GLU A 307 31.08 12.51 21.58
C GLU A 307 30.07 13.52 22.14
N PHE A 308 30.56 14.50 22.88
CA PHE A 308 29.76 15.53 23.53
C PHE A 308 30.18 16.92 23.05
N SER A 309 29.28 17.91 23.09
CA SER A 309 29.59 19.28 22.64
C SER A 309 30.71 19.97 23.40
N ASP A 310 31.00 19.54 24.62
CA ASP A 310 32.13 20.05 25.40
C ASP A 310 33.47 19.41 25.00
N GLY A 311 33.50 18.60 23.94
CA GLY A 311 34.69 17.95 23.39
C GLY A 311 35.11 16.69 24.13
N ARG A 312 34.34 16.24 25.13
CA ARG A 312 34.55 14.91 25.72
C ARG A 312 34.19 13.82 24.71
N SER A 313 34.86 12.67 24.82
CA SER A 313 34.43 11.44 24.17
C SER A 313 34.44 10.27 25.14
N PHE A 314 33.53 9.33 24.94
CA PHE A 314 33.47 8.08 25.70
C PHE A 314 33.46 6.90 24.76
N LYS A 315 34.36 5.94 24.99
CA LYS A 315 34.38 4.66 24.30
C LYS A 315 34.22 3.53 25.30
N GLY A 316 33.17 2.73 25.18
CA GLY A 316 32.94 1.59 26.06
C GLY A 316 31.56 0.98 25.92
N ARG A 317 31.19 0.20 26.93
CA ARG A 317 30.00 -0.65 26.87
C ARG A 317 28.71 0.06 27.26
N TYR A 318 27.67 -0.25 26.51
CA TYR A 318 26.28 0.11 26.77
C TYR A 318 25.42 -1.13 26.95
N ALA A 319 24.39 -1.04 27.79
CA ALA A 319 23.31 -2.02 27.84
C ALA A 319 21.99 -1.33 28.11
N ALA A 320 20.96 -1.68 27.34
CA ALA A 320 19.65 -1.05 27.43
C ALA A 320 19.69 0.50 27.42
N GLY A 321 20.62 1.08 26.64
CA GLY A 321 20.78 2.53 26.50
C GLY A 321 21.69 3.18 27.54
N GLU A 322 22.03 2.50 28.62
CA GLU A 322 22.86 3.03 29.71
C GLU A 322 24.32 2.64 29.56
N GLN A 323 25.23 3.54 29.93
CA GLN A 323 26.65 3.26 30.01
C GLN A 323 26.93 2.34 31.20
N ILE A 324 27.60 1.21 30.95
CA ILE A 324 27.93 0.22 31.99
C ILE A 324 29.30 -0.42 31.74
N GLY A 325 29.96 -0.87 32.80
CA GLY A 325 31.16 -1.69 32.69
C GLY A 325 32.39 -0.92 32.21
N SER A 326 33.33 -1.59 31.57
CA SER A 326 34.59 -1.00 31.14
C SER A 326 34.42 0.09 30.06
N GLY A 327 35.19 1.17 30.18
CA GLY A 327 35.30 2.19 29.14
C GLY A 327 36.44 3.18 29.38
N VAL A 328 36.56 4.12 28.45
CA VAL A 328 37.53 5.22 28.46
C VAL A 328 36.77 6.52 28.17
N MET A 329 36.82 7.46 29.11
CA MET A 329 36.41 8.85 28.91
C MET A 329 37.64 9.70 28.60
N THR A 330 37.62 10.45 27.51
CA THR A 330 38.67 11.38 27.10
C THR A 330 38.12 12.81 27.20
N PHE A 331 38.92 13.71 27.76
CA PHE A 331 38.58 15.13 27.90
C PHE A 331 39.36 15.97 26.88
N PRO A 332 38.90 17.20 26.56
CA PRO A 332 39.55 18.08 25.58
C PRO A 332 41.01 18.43 25.91
N ASP A 333 41.35 18.45 27.20
CA ASP A 333 42.70 18.73 27.70
C ASP A 333 43.65 17.52 27.64
N GLY A 334 43.18 16.39 27.09
CA GLY A 334 43.92 15.13 27.02
C GLY A 334 43.83 14.27 28.29
N ARG A 335 43.13 14.73 29.34
CA ARG A 335 42.85 13.91 30.52
C ARG A 335 42.05 12.67 30.11
N THR A 336 42.34 11.53 30.73
CA THR A 336 41.61 10.28 30.47
C THR A 336 41.16 9.62 31.76
N VAL A 337 39.96 9.05 31.78
CA VAL A 337 39.47 8.18 32.85
C VAL A 337 39.20 6.81 32.25
N THR A 338 39.96 5.80 32.69
CA THR A 338 39.85 4.41 32.19
C THR A 338 39.43 3.48 33.32
N GLY A 339 38.37 2.71 33.14
CA GLY A 339 37.93 1.74 34.16
C GLY A 339 36.47 1.38 34.04
N GLU A 340 35.86 1.00 35.17
CA GLU A 340 34.44 0.68 35.27
C GLU A 340 33.59 1.96 35.36
N PHE A 341 32.52 2.01 34.57
CA PHE A 341 31.57 3.12 34.47
C PHE A 341 30.14 2.67 34.75
N ARG A 342 29.36 3.60 35.29
CA ARG A 342 27.90 3.52 35.37
C ARG A 342 27.33 4.93 35.27
N ASN A 343 26.34 5.13 34.40
CA ASN A 343 25.62 6.41 34.30
C ASN A 343 26.52 7.65 34.15
N HIS A 344 27.46 7.60 33.20
CA HIS A 344 28.40 8.69 32.87
C HIS A 344 29.47 8.98 33.91
N GLN A 345 29.65 8.11 34.92
CA GLN A 345 30.60 8.31 36.02
C GLN A 345 31.42 7.03 36.27
N PRO A 346 32.69 7.16 36.70
CA PRO A 346 33.45 5.99 37.16
C PRO A 346 32.81 5.41 38.42
N GLU A 347 32.60 4.09 38.42
CA GLU A 347 31.92 3.31 39.46
C GLU A 347 32.65 1.96 39.59
N GLY A 348 33.43 1.78 40.65
CA GLY A 348 34.34 0.64 40.80
C GLY A 348 35.80 1.03 40.54
N ARG A 349 36.63 0.11 40.02
CA ARG A 349 38.05 0.41 39.77
C ARG A 349 38.20 1.27 38.51
N ALA A 350 38.90 2.39 38.64
CA ALA A 350 39.24 3.25 37.51
C ALA A 350 40.51 4.07 37.77
N VAL A 351 41.13 4.53 36.69
CA VAL A 351 42.32 5.36 36.68
C VAL A 351 42.02 6.67 35.95
N ASP A 352 42.07 7.79 36.67
CA ASP A 352 42.02 9.15 36.12
C ASP A 352 43.44 9.67 35.93
N ARG A 353 43.86 9.86 34.68
CA ARG A 353 45.18 10.39 34.30
C ARG A 353 45.01 11.81 33.77
N GLY A 354 45.38 12.79 34.58
CA GLY A 354 45.47 14.20 34.19
C GLY A 354 46.91 14.69 34.07
N ALA A 355 47.07 15.96 33.70
CA ALA A 355 48.39 16.58 33.54
C ALA A 355 49.14 16.79 34.88
N THR A 356 48.41 16.99 35.98
CA THR A 356 48.98 17.31 37.31
C THR A 356 49.09 16.09 38.22
N ALA A 357 48.24 15.09 38.04
CA ALA A 357 48.21 13.89 38.86
C ALA A 357 47.52 12.72 38.14
N THR A 358 47.84 11.51 38.59
CA THR A 358 47.12 10.27 38.29
C THR A 358 46.46 9.74 39.56
N PHE A 359 45.17 9.42 39.48
CA PHE A 359 44.37 8.83 40.55
C PHE A 359 43.97 7.41 40.13
N ASP A 360 44.55 6.39 40.77
CA ASP A 360 44.26 4.98 40.52
C ASP A 360 43.58 4.38 41.76
N GLY A 361 42.30 4.02 41.67
CA GLY A 361 41.59 3.54 42.85
C GLY A 361 40.16 3.09 42.63
N VAL A 362 39.45 2.96 43.74
CA VAL A 362 38.01 2.65 43.77
C VAL A 362 37.20 3.93 43.79
N TRP A 363 36.24 4.03 42.89
CA TRP A 363 35.35 5.16 42.66
C TRP A 363 33.91 4.78 42.98
N LYS A 364 33.14 5.75 43.48
CA LYS A 364 31.70 5.63 43.70
C LYS A 364 31.05 6.97 43.43
N ASN A 365 30.05 7.01 42.55
CA ASN A 365 29.41 8.26 42.11
C ASN A 365 30.43 9.33 41.66
N GLY A 366 31.44 8.91 40.88
CA GLY A 366 32.42 9.83 40.31
C GLY A 366 33.50 10.36 41.26
N VAL A 367 33.54 9.92 42.53
CA VAL A 367 34.58 10.32 43.49
C VAL A 367 35.32 9.11 44.07
N LEU A 368 36.59 9.30 44.47
CA LEU A 368 37.34 8.25 45.16
C LEU A 368 36.64 7.83 46.47
N ASN A 369 36.38 6.53 46.60
CA ASN A 369 35.64 5.95 47.71
C ASN A 369 36.10 4.51 47.95
N GLY A 370 37.23 4.37 48.62
CA GLY A 370 37.95 3.11 48.85
C GLY A 370 39.46 3.29 48.72
N PRO A 371 40.22 2.19 48.61
CA PRO A 371 41.66 2.25 48.42
C PRO A 371 42.03 2.93 47.10
N ALA A 372 43.04 3.81 47.14
CA ALA A 372 43.57 4.47 45.97
C ALA A 372 45.05 4.86 46.13
N THR A 373 45.72 5.00 44.98
CA THR A 373 47.05 5.57 44.81
C THR A 373 46.94 6.87 44.01
N VAL A 374 47.47 7.96 44.54
CA VAL A 374 47.53 9.26 43.86
C VAL A 374 48.98 9.59 43.59
N THR A 375 49.36 9.75 42.33
CA THR A 375 50.72 10.11 41.91
C THR A 375 50.71 11.49 41.27
N SER A 376 51.34 12.46 41.91
CA SER A 376 51.48 13.83 41.42
C SER A 376 52.59 13.93 40.36
N SER A 377 52.48 14.92 39.47
CA SER A 377 53.49 15.17 38.43
C SER A 377 54.86 15.58 38.98
N ASP A 378 54.92 16.05 40.23
CA ASP A 378 56.18 16.33 40.96
C ASP A 378 56.86 15.07 41.52
N GLY A 379 56.29 13.89 41.33
CA GLY A 379 56.81 12.61 41.78
C GLY A 379 56.36 12.19 43.19
N ARG A 380 55.53 12.98 43.88
CA ARG A 380 54.90 12.54 45.13
C ARG A 380 53.88 11.45 44.87
N ARG A 381 53.77 10.48 45.77
CA ARG A 381 52.78 9.39 45.69
C ARG A 381 52.11 9.17 47.03
N TYR A 382 50.79 9.30 47.09
CA TYR A 382 49.99 8.95 48.25
C TYR A 382 49.30 7.61 48.02
N GLU A 383 49.32 6.74 49.03
CA GLU A 383 48.53 5.50 49.10
C GLU A 383 47.68 5.49 50.36
N GLY A 384 46.39 5.22 50.23
CA GLY A 384 45.50 5.14 51.38
C GLY A 384 44.06 4.90 50.99
N THR A 385 43.17 5.09 51.95
CA THR A 385 41.72 5.00 51.73
C THR A 385 41.11 6.40 51.57
N PHE A 386 40.10 6.50 50.71
CA PHE A 386 39.31 7.70 50.48
C PHE A 386 37.85 7.45 50.82
N VAL A 387 37.16 8.46 51.35
CA VAL A 387 35.70 8.46 51.55
C VAL A 387 35.16 9.79 51.05
N GLY A 388 34.31 9.75 50.03
CA GLY A 388 33.76 10.97 49.43
C GLY A 388 34.83 11.89 48.83
N GLY A 389 35.90 11.33 48.28
CA GLY A 389 37.02 12.08 47.70
C GLY A 389 38.07 12.58 48.70
N LEU A 390 37.84 12.43 50.01
CA LEU A 390 38.76 12.87 51.06
C LEU A 390 39.58 11.71 51.62
N ARG A 391 40.86 11.92 51.94
CA ARG A 391 41.69 10.91 52.61
C ARG A 391 41.13 10.57 53.99
N GLU A 392 41.02 9.28 54.28
CA GLU A 392 40.43 8.75 55.50
C GLU A 392 41.20 7.50 55.95
N GLY A 393 41.43 7.34 57.25
CA GLY A 393 42.14 6.19 57.80
C GLY A 393 43.66 6.24 57.60
N ALA A 394 44.33 5.10 57.56
CA ALA A 394 45.79 5.05 57.40
C ALA A 394 46.21 5.40 55.95
N GLY A 395 47.27 6.19 55.81
CA GLY A 395 47.84 6.56 54.53
C GLY A 395 49.36 6.77 54.58
N VAL A 396 50.00 6.58 53.43
CA VAL A 396 51.44 6.71 53.24
C VAL A 396 51.71 7.66 52.07
N GLU A 397 52.45 8.73 52.32
CA GLU A 397 52.89 9.69 51.29
C GLU A 397 54.40 9.51 51.04
N TRP A 398 54.77 9.10 49.83
CA TRP A 398 56.15 8.99 49.36
C TRP A 398 56.58 10.28 48.66
N PHE A 399 57.80 10.71 48.94
CA PHE A 399 58.42 11.90 48.37
C PHE A 399 59.48 11.52 47.33
N PRO A 400 59.78 12.41 46.36
CA PRO A 400 60.83 12.17 45.36
C PRO A 400 62.22 11.93 45.93
N ASP A 401 62.49 12.42 47.14
CA ASP A 401 63.75 12.20 47.86
C ASP A 401 63.89 10.77 48.43
N GLY A 402 62.87 9.91 48.25
CA GLY A 402 62.81 8.54 48.76
C GLY A 402 62.31 8.42 50.21
N SER A 403 62.03 9.54 50.88
CA SER A 403 61.39 9.53 52.21
C SER A 403 59.90 9.25 52.09
N ARG A 404 59.28 8.79 53.18
CA ARG A 404 57.82 8.64 53.27
C ARG A 404 57.26 9.14 54.59
N LEU A 405 56.01 9.58 54.57
CA LEU A 405 55.23 10.02 55.72
C LEU A 405 54.05 9.07 55.93
N GLU A 406 54.01 8.42 57.09
CA GLU A 406 52.94 7.52 57.50
C GLU A 406 52.05 8.25 58.52
N CYS A 407 50.79 8.50 58.18
CA CYS A 407 49.82 9.23 59.00
C CYS A 407 48.44 8.54 59.01
N ARG A 408 47.62 8.87 60.01
CA ARG A 408 46.17 8.65 59.94
C ARG A 408 45.50 9.94 59.45
N TYR A 409 44.47 9.84 58.61
CA TYR A 409 43.71 10.97 58.09
C TYR A 409 42.26 10.88 58.54
N VAL A 410 41.64 12.04 58.76
CA VAL A 410 40.19 12.21 58.97
C VAL A 410 39.76 13.40 58.13
N ALA A 411 38.92 13.18 57.14
CA ALA A 411 38.46 14.20 56.19
C ALA A 411 39.62 15.08 55.68
N ASP A 412 40.62 14.44 55.05
CA ASP A 412 41.84 15.05 54.51
C ASP A 412 42.82 15.67 55.50
N ARG A 413 42.50 15.70 56.80
CA ARG A 413 43.38 16.24 57.84
C ARG A 413 44.22 15.12 58.44
N ALA A 414 45.55 15.23 58.30
CA ALA A 414 46.50 14.35 58.97
C ALA A 414 46.38 14.50 60.50
N GLN A 415 46.18 13.37 61.18
CA GLN A 415 46.10 13.24 62.61
C GLN A 415 47.48 12.93 63.17
N LYS A 416 47.90 13.67 64.20
CA LYS A 416 49.15 13.41 64.92
C LYS A 416 48.96 12.23 65.89
N PRO A 417 50.00 11.43 66.16
CA PRO A 417 51.35 11.54 65.58
C PRO A 417 51.46 10.97 64.17
N CYS A 418 52.40 11.52 63.39
CA CYS A 418 52.80 10.99 62.08
C CYS A 418 54.25 10.51 62.09
N ASN A 419 54.60 9.49 61.33
CA ASN A 419 55.96 8.97 61.24
C ASN A 419 56.60 9.30 59.89
N LYS A 420 57.67 10.11 59.86
CA LYS A 420 58.51 10.26 58.68
C LYS A 420 59.60 9.21 58.69
N VAL A 421 59.68 8.40 57.65
CA VAL A 421 60.74 7.43 57.41
C VAL A 421 61.67 8.00 56.34
N LEU A 422 62.93 8.24 56.70
CA LEU A 422 63.95 8.73 55.77
C LEU A 422 64.40 7.62 54.80
N PRO A 423 65.08 7.94 53.69
CA PRO A 423 65.54 6.95 52.71
C PRO A 423 66.46 5.88 53.33
N ASN A 424 67.19 6.24 54.39
CA ASN A 424 68.06 5.34 55.15
C ASN A 424 67.32 4.50 56.22
N GLY A 425 65.97 4.55 56.26
CA GLY A 425 65.13 3.80 57.20
C GLY A 425 64.94 4.44 58.57
N ARG A 426 65.61 5.56 58.89
CA ARG A 426 65.45 6.25 60.18
C ARG A 426 64.03 6.83 60.31
N ARG A 427 63.35 6.54 61.42
CA ARG A 427 61.99 7.02 61.73
C ARG A 427 62.03 8.26 62.63
N ILE A 428 61.28 9.29 62.26
CA ILE A 428 61.09 10.53 63.01
C ILE A 428 59.59 10.67 63.28
N GLU A 429 59.19 10.62 64.55
CA GLU A 429 57.79 10.77 64.97
C GLU A 429 57.46 12.24 65.23
N TYR A 430 56.46 12.77 64.53
CA TYR A 430 55.96 14.12 64.69
C TYR A 430 54.74 14.10 65.60
N ARG A 431 54.95 14.40 66.89
CA ARG A 431 53.87 14.48 67.90
C ARG A 431 53.19 15.86 67.97
N GLY A 432 53.80 16.90 67.40
CA GLY A 432 53.35 18.30 67.49
C GLY A 432 54.41 19.22 68.08
N ARG A 433 54.09 20.50 68.24
CA ARG A 433 54.75 21.35 69.26
C ARG A 433 54.06 21.07 70.59
#